data_AF-A0A800AY03-F1
#
_entry.id   AF-A0A800AY03-F1
#
_cell.length_a   1.000
_cell.length_b   1.000
_cell.length_c   1.000
_cell.angle_alpha   90.00
_cell.angle_beta   90.00
_cell.angle_gamma   90.00
#
_symmetry.space_group_name_H-M   'P 1'
#
loop_
_entity.id
_entity.type
_entity.pdbx_description
1 polymer ?
#
loop_
_entity_poly.entity_id
_entity_poly.type
_entity_poly.pdbx_seq_one_letter_code
_entity_poly.pdbx_strand_id
1 'polypeptide(L)'
;FFAKGIENRFNSFRNSLLNIIMDRPKEESKNALGCNMGFWREDLIKINGYSNDLTGWGHEDEELCARLVNLGVFKRRIKHKAIAYHIYHKERNPDLGDAHFDIIDEIRNDKTIITKNGIKELK
;
A
#
# COMPACT_ATOMS: atom_id res chain seq x y z
N PHE A 1 -15.56 -1.79 23.21
CA PHE A 1 -16.00 -2.44 21.95
C PHE A 1 -17.22 -1.74 21.32
N PHE A 2 -18.19 -1.22 22.08
CA PHE A 2 -19.46 -0.65 21.56
C PHE A 2 -19.45 0.87 21.27
N ALA A 3 -18.29 1.50 21.13
CA ALA A 3 -18.24 2.93 20.82
C ALA A 3 -18.92 3.22 19.46
N LYS A 4 -19.73 4.29 19.40
CA LYS A 4 -20.33 4.79 18.16
C LYS A 4 -19.23 5.34 17.23
N GLY A 5 -19.41 5.22 15.92
CA GLY A 5 -18.45 5.69 14.91
C GLY A 5 -17.29 4.74 14.59
N ILE A 6 -17.12 3.64 15.32
CA ILE A 6 -16.17 2.59 14.93
C ILE A 6 -16.87 1.61 13.98
N GLU A 7 -16.61 1.76 12.69
CA GLU A 7 -17.14 0.89 11.64
C GLU A 7 -16.40 -0.45 11.61
N ASN A 8 -15.06 -0.43 11.59
CA ASN A 8 -14.24 -1.65 11.55
C ASN A 8 -13.84 -2.13 12.96
N ARG A 9 -14.79 -2.73 13.68
CA ARG A 9 -14.58 -3.18 15.07
C ARG A 9 -13.56 -4.30 15.19
N PHE A 10 -13.47 -5.18 14.20
CA PHE A 10 -12.51 -6.28 14.21
C PHE A 10 -11.06 -5.76 14.29
N ASN A 11 -10.72 -4.72 13.53
CA ASN A 11 -9.38 -4.14 13.56
C ASN A 11 -9.14 -3.15 14.73
N SER A 12 -10.13 -2.93 15.61
CA SER A 12 -10.11 -1.85 16.61
C SER A 12 -9.49 -2.20 17.97
N PHE A 13 -9.04 -3.44 18.19
CA PHE A 13 -8.51 -3.88 19.48
C PHE A 13 -7.17 -4.62 19.34
N ARG A 14 -6.36 -4.55 20.40
CA ARG A 14 -5.05 -5.21 20.45
C ARG A 14 -5.19 -6.65 20.92
N ASN A 15 -4.54 -7.58 20.25
CA ASN A 15 -4.49 -8.98 20.64
C ASN A 15 -3.25 -9.67 20.04
N SER A 16 -2.33 -10.10 20.89
CA SER A 16 -1.05 -10.69 20.46
C SER A 16 -1.21 -12.05 19.78
N LEU A 17 -2.16 -12.88 20.22
CA LEU A 17 -2.41 -14.20 19.63
C LEU A 17 -3.00 -14.08 18.22
N LEU A 18 -4.00 -13.23 18.05
CA LEU A 18 -4.59 -12.95 16.73
C LEU A 18 -3.57 -12.33 15.78
N ASN A 19 -2.71 -11.43 16.29
CA ASN A 19 -1.61 -10.90 15.48
C ASN A 19 -0.73 -12.04 14.94
N ILE A 20 -0.29 -12.99 15.78
CA ILE A 20 0.55 -14.12 15.34
C ILE A 20 -0.17 -14.98 14.29
N ILE A 21 -1.45 -15.29 14.48
CA ILE A 21 -2.22 -16.14 13.56
C ILE A 21 -2.46 -15.47 12.19
N MET A 22 -2.66 -14.14 12.21
CA MET A 22 -3.02 -13.36 11.03
C MET A 22 -1.82 -12.75 10.30
N ASP A 23 -0.64 -12.77 10.93
CA ASP A 23 0.58 -12.25 10.36
C ASP A 23 1.10 -13.18 9.26
N ARG A 24 0.80 -12.82 8.02
CA ARG A 24 1.14 -13.59 6.83
C ARG A 24 1.76 -12.65 5.79
N PRO A 25 3.07 -12.77 5.52
CA PRO A 25 3.68 -12.11 4.37
C PRO A 25 2.98 -12.55 3.08
N LYS A 26 2.80 -11.62 2.15
CA LYS A 26 2.11 -11.86 0.87
C LYS A 26 2.92 -11.33 -0.30
N GLU A 27 3.04 -12.13 -1.35
CA GLU A 27 3.53 -11.74 -2.68
C GLU A 27 2.38 -11.09 -3.49
N GLU A 28 1.70 -10.11 -2.90
CA GLU A 28 0.53 -9.49 -3.50
C GLU A 28 0.52 -8.00 -3.18
N SER A 29 0.41 -7.15 -4.21
CA SER A 29 0.35 -5.70 -4.01
C SER A 29 -1.03 -5.16 -3.63
N LYS A 30 -2.11 -5.86 -3.99
CA LYS A 30 -3.50 -5.43 -3.81
C LYS A 30 -3.84 -4.87 -2.43
N ASN A 31 -4.56 -3.74 -2.39
CA ASN A 31 -4.93 -3.05 -1.15
C ASN A 31 -3.70 -2.69 -0.27
N ALA A 32 -2.58 -2.30 -0.89
CA ALA A 32 -1.53 -1.58 -0.17
C ALA A 32 -2.05 -0.18 0.16
N LEU A 33 -1.77 0.29 1.37
CA LEU A 33 -2.21 1.59 1.86
C LEU A 33 -1.04 2.21 2.60
N GLY A 34 -0.60 3.38 2.17
CA GLY A 34 0.61 4.03 2.62
C GLY A 34 0.48 4.66 4.00
N CYS A 35 -0.74 5.03 4.41
CA CYS A 35 -1.06 5.80 5.62
C CYS A 35 -0.22 5.48 6.87
N ASN A 36 0.14 4.21 7.05
CA ASN A 36 1.16 3.77 8.01
C ASN A 36 1.94 2.57 7.46
N MET A 37 2.73 2.84 6.41
CA MET A 37 3.57 1.86 5.71
C MET A 37 5.05 2.16 5.92
N GLY A 38 5.86 1.11 6.00
CA GLY A 38 7.32 1.21 6.05
C GLY A 38 7.96 0.19 5.11
N PHE A 39 9.12 0.54 4.59
CA PHE A 39 9.93 -0.27 3.68
C PHE A 39 11.42 -0.02 3.95
N TRP A 40 12.27 -0.97 3.56
CA TRP A 40 13.70 -0.77 3.61
C TRP A 40 14.10 0.30 2.59
N ARG A 41 14.94 1.24 3.02
CA ARG A 41 15.45 2.31 2.14
C ARG A 41 16.11 1.72 0.89
N GLU A 42 16.89 0.66 1.05
CA GLU A 42 17.59 0.01 -0.07
C GLU A 42 16.63 -0.51 -1.13
N ASP A 43 15.53 -1.15 -0.72
CA ASP A 43 14.55 -1.70 -1.65
C ASP A 43 13.75 -0.59 -2.35
N LEU A 44 13.41 0.48 -1.62
CA LEU A 44 12.78 1.67 -2.22
C LEU A 44 13.68 2.30 -3.29
N ILE A 45 14.98 2.42 -3.01
CA ILE A 45 15.96 2.98 -3.96
C ILE A 45 16.15 2.05 -5.17
N LYS A 46 16.15 0.72 -4.99
CA LYS A 46 16.24 -0.25 -6.09
C LYS A 46 15.10 -0.10 -7.10
N ILE A 47 13.88 0.15 -6.63
CA ILE A 47 12.71 0.31 -7.51
C ILE A 47 12.54 1.74 -8.06
N ASN A 48 13.42 2.68 -7.68
CA ASN A 48 13.32 4.11 -8.00
C ASN A 48 12.15 4.85 -7.30
N GLY A 49 11.77 4.47 -6.08
CA GLY A 49 10.76 5.19 -5.30
C GLY A 49 9.35 5.14 -5.90
N TYR A 50 8.50 6.11 -5.56
CA TYR A 50 7.17 6.26 -6.19
C TYR A 50 7.30 6.69 -7.65
N SER A 51 6.33 6.29 -8.48
CA SER A 51 6.23 6.78 -9.85
C SER A 51 5.63 8.19 -9.87
N ASN A 52 6.29 9.12 -10.55
CA ASN A 52 5.79 10.48 -10.76
C ASN A 52 4.74 10.55 -11.88
N ASP A 53 4.52 9.44 -12.61
CA ASP A 53 3.57 9.37 -13.72
C ASP A 53 2.12 9.13 -13.24
N LEU A 54 1.94 8.66 -11.99
CA LEU A 54 0.62 8.53 -11.37
C LEU A 54 0.15 9.89 -10.88
N THR A 55 -0.53 10.62 -11.77
CA THR A 55 -1.19 11.88 -11.44
C THR A 55 -2.64 11.66 -11.05
N GLY A 56 -3.15 12.49 -10.13
CA GLY A 56 -4.51 12.36 -9.59
C GLY A 56 -4.56 11.67 -8.23
N TRP A 57 -5.73 11.17 -7.86
CA TRP A 57 -5.97 10.53 -6.56
C TRP A 57 -6.08 9.01 -6.72
N GLY A 58 -5.28 8.27 -5.96
CA GLY A 58 -5.40 6.82 -5.76
C GLY A 58 -4.26 6.01 -6.38
N HIS A 59 -4.15 4.76 -5.90
CA HIS A 59 -3.35 3.67 -6.47
C HIS A 59 -1.82 3.82 -6.46
N GLU A 60 -1.27 4.94 -6.00
CA GLU A 60 0.16 5.17 -5.90
C GLU A 60 0.87 4.17 -4.98
N ASP A 61 0.23 3.81 -3.86
CA ASP A 61 0.78 2.84 -2.92
C ASP A 61 0.72 1.40 -3.44
N GLU A 62 -0.31 1.10 -4.24
CA GLU A 62 -0.51 -0.21 -4.84
C GLU A 62 0.46 -0.45 -6.01
N GLU A 63 0.71 0.59 -6.79
CA GLU A 63 1.74 0.65 -7.83
C GLU A 63 3.14 0.44 -7.24
N LEU A 64 3.50 1.22 -6.21
CA LEU A 64 4.76 1.05 -5.51
C LEU A 64 4.92 -0.37 -4.96
N CYS A 65 3.86 -0.90 -4.33
CA CYS A 65 3.88 -2.24 -3.78
C CYS A 65 3.98 -3.33 -4.86
N ALA A 66 3.42 -3.12 -6.06
CA ALA A 66 3.56 -4.04 -7.18
C ALA A 66 5.02 -4.19 -7.61
N ARG A 67 5.75 -3.08 -7.72
CA ARG A 67 7.18 -3.09 -8.03
C ARG A 67 8.02 -3.73 -6.92
N LEU A 68 7.70 -3.46 -5.64
CA LEU A 68 8.36 -4.13 -4.51
C LEU A 68 8.12 -5.66 -4.52
N VAL A 69 6.90 -6.10 -4.80
CA VAL A 69 6.59 -7.54 -4.93
C VAL A 69 7.32 -8.16 -6.11
N ASN A 70 7.40 -7.47 -7.25
CA ASN A 70 8.18 -7.93 -8.41
C ASN A 70 9.69 -8.01 -8.10
N LEU A 71 10.21 -7.17 -7.20
CA LEU A 71 11.59 -7.26 -6.67
C LEU A 71 11.78 -8.46 -5.71
N GLY A 72 10.70 -9.14 -5.31
CA GLY A 72 10.72 -10.24 -4.34
C GLY A 72 10.49 -9.81 -2.88
N VAL A 73 10.07 -8.56 -2.64
CA VAL A 73 9.73 -8.07 -1.30
C VAL A 73 8.30 -8.43 -0.95
N PHE A 74 8.10 -9.03 0.22
CA PHE A 74 6.79 -9.44 0.68
C PHE A 74 6.07 -8.30 1.42
N LYS A 75 4.80 -8.09 1.10
CA LYS A 75 3.92 -7.20 1.88
C LYS A 75 3.49 -7.88 3.18
N ARG A 76 3.65 -7.20 4.31
CA ARG A 76 3.19 -7.67 5.64
C ARG A 76 2.25 -6.64 6.26
N ARG A 77 1.14 -7.11 6.85
CA ARG A 77 0.17 -6.24 7.56
C ARG A 77 0.21 -6.52 9.05
N ILE A 78 0.38 -5.46 9.85
CA ILE A 78 0.41 -5.58 11.31
C ILE A 78 -1.02 -5.46 11.87
N LYS A 79 -1.77 -6.57 11.89
CA LYS A 79 -3.10 -6.61 12.49
C LYS A 79 -3.05 -6.74 14.02
N HIS A 80 -3.98 -6.09 14.73
CA HIS A 80 -4.13 -6.18 16.19
C HIS A 80 -2.92 -5.76 17.05
N LYS A 81 -1.93 -5.04 16.48
CA LYS A 81 -0.80 -4.44 17.23
C LYS A 81 -0.58 -2.97 16.89
N ALA A 82 -0.56 -2.62 15.61
CA ALA A 82 -0.39 -1.26 15.12
C ALA A 82 -1.74 -0.70 14.62
N ILE A 83 -2.65 -0.41 15.56
CA ILE A 83 -3.99 0.09 15.25
C ILE A 83 -3.90 1.57 14.89
N ALA A 84 -4.43 1.93 13.74
CA ALA A 84 -4.64 3.31 13.32
C ALA A 84 -6.15 3.58 13.20
N TYR A 85 -6.55 4.79 13.58
CA TYR A 85 -7.91 5.27 13.37
C TYR A 85 -7.87 6.40 12.35
N HIS A 86 -8.75 6.30 11.36
CA HIS A 86 -8.97 7.39 10.43
C HIS A 86 -9.88 8.42 11.08
N ILE A 87 -9.45 9.68 11.11
CA ILE A 87 -10.28 10.78 11.58
C ILE A 87 -11.25 11.11 10.46
N TYR A 88 -12.55 11.08 10.78
CA TYR A 88 -13.60 11.31 9.80
C TYR A 88 -13.42 12.64 9.07
N HIS A 89 -13.48 12.58 7.75
CA HIS A 89 -13.63 13.71 6.86
C HIS A 89 -14.45 13.28 5.64
N LYS A 90 -14.97 14.24 4.88
CA LYS A 90 -15.64 13.95 3.61
C LYS A 90 -14.64 13.30 2.66
N GLU A 91 -14.96 12.11 2.16
CA GLU A 91 -14.13 11.40 1.20
C GLU A 91 -14.16 12.11 -0.15
N ARG A 92 -13.01 12.10 -0.84
CA ARG A 92 -12.89 12.55 -2.22
C ARG A 92 -13.23 11.37 -3.13
N ASN A 93 -13.98 11.62 -4.20
CA ASN A 93 -14.22 10.60 -5.21
C ASN A 93 -12.91 10.33 -5.98
N PRO A 94 -12.57 9.08 -6.34
CA PRO A 94 -11.43 8.83 -7.20
C PRO A 94 -11.67 9.49 -8.55
N ASP A 95 -10.77 10.39 -8.96
CA ASP A 95 -10.91 11.12 -10.22
C ASP A 95 -10.47 10.27 -11.44
N LEU A 96 -9.63 9.24 -11.25
CA LEU A 96 -8.93 8.51 -12.33
C LEU A 96 -8.75 6.99 -12.08
N GLY A 97 -9.59 6.37 -11.24
CA GLY A 97 -9.41 4.98 -10.77
C GLY A 97 -9.10 3.97 -11.88
N ASP A 98 -9.89 3.97 -12.97
CA ASP A 98 -9.77 2.98 -14.07
C ASP A 98 -8.39 3.02 -14.76
N ALA A 99 -7.83 4.20 -15.01
CA ALA A 99 -6.54 4.34 -15.70
C ALA A 99 -5.36 3.87 -14.83
N HIS A 100 -5.42 4.06 -13.52
CA HIS A 100 -4.37 3.57 -12.61
C HIS A 100 -4.41 2.04 -12.45
N PHE A 101 -5.60 1.43 -12.50
CA PHE A 101 -5.72 -0.02 -12.48
C PHE A 101 -5.00 -0.68 -13.65
N ASP A 102 -5.19 -0.17 -14.87
CA ASP A 102 -4.54 -0.69 -16.08
C ASP A 102 -3.01 -0.62 -15.96
N ILE A 103 -2.47 0.50 -15.47
CA ILE A 103 -1.02 0.67 -15.24
C ILE A 103 -0.49 -0.35 -14.24
N ILE A 104 -1.22 -0.58 -13.13
CA ILE A 104 -0.79 -1.55 -12.12
C ILE A 104 -0.83 -2.97 -12.67
N ASP A 105 -1.85 -3.32 -13.44
CA ASP A 105 -1.97 -4.64 -14.03
C ASP A 105 -0.89 -4.90 -15.09
N GLU A 106 -0.52 -3.90 -15.90
CA GLU A 106 0.65 -3.95 -16.77
C GLU A 106 1.93 -4.21 -15.95
N ILE A 107 2.19 -3.43 -14.89
CA ILE A 107 3.36 -3.64 -14.01
C ILE A 107 3.40 -5.05 -13.41
N ARG A 108 2.25 -5.60 -13.02
CA ARG A 108 2.15 -6.96 -12.46
C ARG A 108 2.42 -8.05 -13.49
N ASN A 109 1.93 -7.86 -14.71
CA ASN A 109 2.06 -8.81 -15.81
C ASN A 109 3.49 -8.81 -16.37
N ASP A 110 4.04 -7.62 -16.61
CA ASP A 110 5.38 -7.42 -17.17
C ASP A 110 6.50 -7.63 -16.16
N LYS A 111 6.15 -7.81 -14.88
CA LYS A 111 7.10 -7.90 -13.78
C LYS A 111 8.03 -6.69 -13.70
N THR A 112 7.51 -5.51 -14.02
CA THR A 112 8.24 -4.25 -13.93
C THR A 112 8.70 -4.02 -12.49
N ILE A 113 10.00 -3.78 -12.30
CA ILE A 113 10.61 -3.53 -10.98
C ILE A 113 10.94 -2.04 -10.79
N ILE A 114 11.32 -1.35 -11.85
CA ILE A 114 11.85 0.02 -11.77
C ILE A 114 10.95 0.95 -12.59
N THR A 115 10.48 2.04 -11.97
CA THR A 115 9.82 3.11 -12.73
C THR A 115 10.87 4.00 -13.40
N LYS A 116 10.58 4.45 -14.63
CA LYS A 116 11.46 5.35 -15.40
C LYS A 116 11.47 6.79 -14.86
N ASN A 117 10.38 7.20 -14.22
CA ASN A 117 10.19 8.54 -13.69
C ASN A 117 9.83 8.44 -12.20
N GLY A 118 10.84 8.39 -11.34
CA GLY A 118 10.68 8.23 -9.90
C GLY A 118 11.58 9.16 -9.10
N ILE A 119 12.13 8.67 -7.99
CA ILE A 119 12.88 9.52 -7.05
C ILE A 119 14.15 10.10 -7.65
N LYS A 120 14.81 9.41 -8.58
CA LYS A 120 16.04 9.89 -9.24
C LYS A 120 15.79 11.02 -10.23
N GLU A 121 14.54 11.19 -10.67
CA GLU A 121 14.12 12.18 -11.65
C GLU A 121 13.48 13.43 -11.00
N LEU A 122 13.45 13.47 -9.66
CA LEU A 122 13.07 14.67 -8.91
C LEU A 122 14.15 15.75 -9.08
N LYS A 123 13.72 16.97 -9.37
CA LYS A 123 14.58 18.15 -9.48
C LYS A 123 14.80 18.81 -8.12
#